data_AF-A0A139Q4M7-F1
#
_entry.id   AF-A0A139Q4M7-F1
#
_cell.length_a   1.000
_cell.length_b   1.000
_cell.length_c   1.000
_cell.angle_alpha   90.00
_cell.angle_beta   90.00
_cell.angle_gamma   90.00
#
_symmetry.space_group_name_H-M   'P 1'
#
loop_
_entity.id
_entity.type
_entity.pdbx_description
1 polymer ?
#
loop_
_entity_poly.entity_id
_entity_poly.type
_entity_poly.pdbx_seq_one_letter_code
_entity_poly.pdbx_strand_id
1 'polypeptide(L)'
;MNTDQIISLLSGAGIGAVLSAFLVFINNSKKNKLDYIVKERTEWRKKIEDIIEDLQVSSKRRSAFIRLKGHINPYGYNLDIKNTKVYFMKDGHIWDSLTKGNYQNTIYFLELLLKHDWERRKQEAKFQYLNTLSWIVQIFFCALTVYLVYLLSSDSTDSGWHHVALGTLSYSLLAFMLQGHIVSILKTNPSKNNSEKVIVFLAFFVAPYLINLVMAIVYINFLNNLSITIIGLLGVYVYEFYYLQLISNRVEEDYVEAIEKFQKNFSTRKSSIIDVKSTKLNNDIIRLESKVYSYENRKVDLELLEKKRRKLRKKLIRKGQPNIFRHPIRFYRFLKNKKRISKIVLRILN
;
A
#
# COMPACT_ATOMS: atom_id res chain seq x y z
N MET A 1 -51.36 26.05 -23.84
CA MET A 1 -50.22 25.46 -23.10
C MET A 1 -49.51 26.61 -22.43
N ASN A 2 -49.56 26.69 -21.11
CA ASN A 2 -49.03 27.86 -20.38
C ASN A 2 -47.50 27.80 -20.35
N THR A 3 -46.85 28.97 -20.37
CA THR A 3 -45.40 29.13 -20.28
C THR A 3 -44.81 28.36 -19.08
N ASP A 4 -45.55 28.27 -17.98
CA ASP A 4 -45.15 27.55 -16.77
C ASP A 4 -45.10 26.02 -16.96
N GLN A 5 -46.00 25.46 -17.79
CA GLN A 5 -45.96 24.05 -18.15
C GLN A 5 -44.78 23.76 -19.08
N ILE A 6 -44.45 24.68 -20.01
CA ILE A 6 -43.28 24.55 -20.89
C ILE A 6 -41.98 24.65 -20.08
N ILE A 7 -41.90 25.56 -19.11
CA ILE A 7 -40.74 25.74 -18.22
C ILE A 7 -40.60 24.54 -17.26
N SER A 8 -41.70 23.98 -16.74
CA SER A 8 -41.69 22.75 -15.94
C SER A 8 -41.28 21.52 -16.76
N LEU A 9 -41.69 21.43 -18.02
CA LEU A 9 -41.32 20.35 -18.93
C LEU A 9 -39.85 20.49 -19.38
N LEU A 10 -39.39 21.72 -19.69
CA LEU A 10 -37.99 22.01 -20.03
C LEU A 10 -37.04 21.90 -18.84
N SER A 11 -37.48 22.20 -17.61
CA SER A 11 -36.64 22.03 -16.42
C SER A 11 -36.50 20.54 -16.07
N GLY A 12 -37.58 19.76 -16.11
CA GLY A 12 -37.53 18.31 -15.92
C GLY A 12 -36.79 17.58 -17.05
N ALA A 13 -37.09 17.89 -18.32
CA ALA A 13 -36.44 17.28 -19.48
C ALA A 13 -35.02 17.83 -19.73
N GLY A 14 -34.76 19.10 -19.42
CA GLY A 14 -33.46 19.74 -19.56
C GLY A 14 -32.46 19.29 -18.49
N ILE A 15 -32.89 19.14 -17.23
CA ILE A 15 -32.06 18.53 -16.18
C ILE A 15 -31.80 17.06 -16.52
N GLY A 16 -32.80 16.34 -17.01
CA GLY A 16 -32.65 14.96 -17.49
C GLY A 16 -31.68 14.82 -18.67
N ALA A 17 -31.72 15.74 -19.64
CA ALA A 17 -30.84 15.75 -20.81
C ALA A 17 -29.40 16.16 -20.46
N VAL A 18 -29.21 17.14 -19.59
CA VAL A 18 -27.89 17.56 -19.09
C VAL A 18 -27.27 16.46 -18.23
N LEU A 19 -28.04 15.83 -17.33
CA LEU A 19 -27.60 14.65 -16.58
C LEU A 19 -27.26 13.49 -17.51
N SER A 20 -28.08 13.23 -18.54
CA SER A 20 -27.82 12.16 -19.51
C SER A 20 -26.57 12.45 -20.34
N ALA A 21 -26.37 13.68 -20.81
CA ALA A 21 -25.18 14.08 -21.55
C ALA A 21 -23.92 14.05 -20.68
N PHE A 22 -24.03 14.46 -19.41
CA PHE A 22 -22.95 14.37 -18.43
C PHE A 22 -22.60 12.91 -18.08
N LEU A 23 -23.61 12.05 -17.89
CA LEU A 23 -23.44 10.61 -17.68
C LEU A 23 -22.82 9.95 -18.91
N VAL A 24 -23.28 10.27 -20.12
CA VAL A 24 -22.71 9.77 -21.39
C VAL A 24 -21.27 10.25 -21.59
N PHE A 25 -20.95 11.50 -21.25
CA PHE A 25 -19.60 12.05 -21.33
C PHE A 25 -18.64 11.38 -20.33
N ILE A 26 -19.08 11.20 -19.07
CA ILE A 26 -18.33 10.43 -18.06
C ILE A 26 -18.15 8.98 -18.48
N ASN A 27 -19.20 8.37 -19.06
CA ASN A 27 -19.16 6.98 -19.50
C ASN A 27 -18.19 6.80 -20.68
N ASN A 28 -18.25 7.66 -21.70
CA ASN A 28 -17.39 7.58 -22.88
C ASN A 28 -15.91 7.88 -22.59
N SER A 29 -15.61 8.89 -21.76
CA SER A 29 -14.23 9.24 -21.40
C SER A 29 -13.57 8.17 -20.50
N LYS A 30 -14.33 7.53 -19.59
CA LYS A 30 -13.83 6.43 -18.76
C LYS A 30 -13.67 5.13 -19.55
N LYS A 31 -14.56 4.85 -20.50
CA LYS A 31 -14.57 3.62 -21.30
C LYS A 31 -13.28 3.46 -22.11
N ASN A 32 -12.80 4.50 -22.79
CA ASN A 32 -11.60 4.39 -23.64
C ASN A 32 -10.31 4.06 -22.86
N LYS A 33 -10.11 4.67 -21.68
CA LYS A 33 -8.93 4.40 -20.83
C LYS A 33 -9.04 3.05 -20.11
N LEU A 34 -10.24 2.71 -19.62
CA LEU A 34 -10.47 1.46 -18.92
C LEU A 34 -10.37 0.26 -19.87
N ASP A 35 -10.92 0.36 -21.09
CA ASP A 35 -10.86 -0.69 -22.11
C ASP A 35 -9.41 -0.95 -22.53
N TYR A 36 -8.59 0.10 -22.66
CA TYR A 36 -7.16 -0.04 -22.92
C TYR A 36 -6.44 -0.80 -21.78
N ILE A 37 -6.62 -0.38 -20.53
CA ILE A 37 -6.00 -1.03 -19.36
C ILE A 37 -6.49 -2.49 -19.23
N VAL A 38 -7.77 -2.73 -19.47
CA VAL A 38 -8.35 -4.09 -19.43
C VAL A 38 -7.74 -4.97 -20.50
N LYS A 39 -7.59 -4.45 -21.72
CA LYS A 39 -6.97 -5.15 -22.84
C LYS A 39 -5.50 -5.45 -22.54
N GLU A 40 -4.71 -4.45 -22.14
CA GLU A 40 -3.28 -4.62 -21.82
C GLU A 40 -3.06 -5.67 -20.72
N ARG A 41 -3.88 -5.64 -19.66
CA ARG A 41 -3.82 -6.64 -18.58
C ARG A 41 -4.21 -8.03 -19.03
N THR A 42 -5.20 -8.15 -19.92
CA THR A 42 -5.62 -9.45 -20.49
C THR A 42 -4.53 -10.02 -21.39
N GLU A 43 -3.89 -9.18 -22.22
CA GLU A 43 -2.74 -9.57 -23.03
C GLU A 43 -1.54 -9.95 -22.16
N TRP A 44 -1.27 -9.21 -21.10
CA TRP A 44 -0.22 -9.53 -20.13
C TRP A 44 -0.46 -10.90 -19.48
N ARG A 45 -1.69 -11.20 -19.03
CA ARG A 45 -2.02 -12.51 -18.47
C ARG A 45 -1.75 -13.66 -19.44
N LYS A 46 -2.22 -13.53 -20.69
CA LYS A 46 -1.96 -14.52 -21.73
C LYS A 46 -0.46 -14.75 -21.93
N LYS A 47 0.33 -13.68 -21.96
CA LYS A 47 1.80 -13.78 -22.06
C LYS A 47 2.41 -14.53 -20.86
N ILE A 48 1.92 -14.31 -19.65
CA ILE A 48 2.36 -15.05 -18.46
C ILE A 48 1.94 -16.53 -18.53
N GLU A 49 0.71 -16.83 -18.96
CA GLU A 49 0.22 -18.20 -19.17
C GLU A 49 1.07 -18.94 -20.21
N ASP A 50 1.32 -18.34 -21.38
CA ASP A 50 2.21 -18.88 -22.41
C ASP A 50 3.64 -19.13 -21.89
N ILE A 51 4.14 -18.25 -21.02
CA ILE A 51 5.44 -18.42 -20.37
C ILE A 51 5.43 -19.58 -19.39
N ILE A 52 4.35 -19.76 -18.61
CA ILE A 52 4.21 -20.90 -17.69
C ILE A 52 4.26 -22.21 -18.49
N GLU A 53 3.51 -22.31 -19.59
CA GLU A 53 3.50 -23.48 -20.47
C GLU A 53 4.91 -23.77 -21.03
N ASP A 54 5.59 -22.75 -21.56
CA ASP A 54 6.94 -22.91 -22.09
C ASP A 54 7.99 -23.23 -20.99
N LEU A 55 7.79 -22.79 -19.74
CA LEU A 55 8.67 -23.15 -18.62
C LEU A 55 8.53 -24.63 -18.22
N GLN A 56 7.37 -25.24 -18.47
CA GLN A 56 7.19 -26.69 -18.26
C GLN A 56 8.01 -27.49 -19.28
N VAL A 57 8.15 -26.99 -20.51
CA VAL A 57 8.90 -27.64 -21.61
C VAL A 57 10.41 -27.37 -21.50
N SER A 58 11.20 -28.41 -21.25
CA SER A 58 12.65 -28.30 -21.01
C SER A 58 13.42 -27.54 -22.09
N SER A 59 13.11 -27.76 -23.37
CA SER A 59 13.76 -27.11 -24.52
C SER A 59 13.44 -25.62 -24.65
N LYS A 60 12.32 -25.16 -24.07
CA LYS A 60 11.84 -23.77 -24.17
C LYS A 60 12.11 -22.94 -22.91
N ARG A 61 12.51 -23.55 -21.79
CA ARG A 61 12.77 -22.86 -20.51
C ARG A 61 13.65 -21.62 -20.65
N ARG A 62 14.75 -21.70 -21.41
CA ARG A 62 15.69 -20.59 -21.55
C ARG A 62 15.06 -19.39 -22.26
N SER A 63 14.27 -19.61 -23.31
CA SER A 63 13.59 -18.53 -24.02
C SER A 63 12.44 -17.96 -23.19
N ALA A 64 11.65 -18.81 -22.54
CA ALA A 64 10.59 -18.41 -21.61
C ALA A 64 11.14 -17.52 -20.47
N PHE A 65 12.28 -17.90 -19.91
CA PHE A 65 12.98 -17.15 -18.88
C PHE A 65 13.34 -15.72 -19.31
N ILE A 66 13.87 -15.56 -20.53
CA ILE A 66 14.25 -14.26 -21.06
C ILE A 66 13.02 -13.38 -21.25
N ARG A 67 11.93 -13.94 -21.80
CA ARG A 67 10.68 -13.21 -22.00
C ARG A 67 10.04 -12.78 -20.68
N LEU A 68 10.07 -13.64 -19.67
CA LEU A 68 9.46 -13.36 -18.37
C LEU A 68 9.99 -12.09 -17.70
N LYS A 69 11.28 -11.78 -17.87
CA LYS A 69 11.88 -10.55 -17.32
C LYS A 69 11.19 -9.28 -17.79
N GLY A 70 10.60 -9.28 -18.99
CA GLY A 70 9.84 -8.15 -19.53
C GLY A 70 8.39 -8.07 -19.05
N HIS A 71 7.92 -9.07 -18.28
CA HIS A 71 6.52 -9.17 -17.86
C HIS A 71 6.33 -9.20 -16.33
N ILE A 72 7.41 -9.20 -15.55
CA ILE A 72 7.37 -9.07 -14.09
C ILE A 72 7.87 -7.70 -13.64
N ASN A 73 7.54 -7.30 -12.42
CA ASN A 73 7.87 -6.00 -11.88
C ASN A 73 9.41 -5.81 -11.74
N PRO A 74 10.01 -4.86 -12.47
CA PRO A 74 11.47 -4.64 -12.41
C PRO A 74 11.92 -4.09 -11.05
N TYR A 75 11.05 -3.47 -10.26
CA TYR A 75 11.40 -2.97 -8.92
C TYR A 75 11.70 -4.10 -7.91
N GLY A 76 11.41 -5.35 -8.25
CA GLY A 76 11.81 -6.52 -7.47
C GLY A 76 13.23 -6.99 -7.70
N TYR A 77 13.84 -6.55 -8.81
CA TYR A 77 15.15 -7.02 -9.21
C TYR A 77 16.21 -6.60 -8.17
N ASN A 78 16.94 -7.60 -7.65
CA ASN A 78 18.02 -7.40 -6.70
C ASN A 78 17.65 -6.56 -5.45
N LEU A 79 16.43 -6.73 -4.93
CA LEU A 79 16.04 -6.11 -3.65
C LEU A 79 16.85 -6.69 -2.49
N ASP A 80 17.54 -5.84 -1.74
CA ASP A 80 18.30 -6.24 -0.55
C ASP A 80 17.39 -6.71 0.60
N ILE A 81 16.24 -6.04 0.77
CA ILE A 81 15.25 -6.40 1.78
C ILE A 81 14.43 -7.58 1.24
N LYS A 82 14.54 -8.73 1.89
CA LYS A 82 13.89 -9.99 1.48
C LYS A 82 12.75 -10.37 2.44
N ASN A 83 11.82 -11.22 2.01
CA ASN A 83 10.75 -11.78 2.86
C ASN A 83 9.94 -10.71 3.62
N THR A 84 9.61 -9.63 2.94
CA THR A 84 8.69 -8.60 3.43
C THR A 84 7.55 -8.43 2.45
N LYS A 85 6.42 -7.86 2.90
CA LYS A 85 5.31 -7.50 1.99
C LYS A 85 5.80 -6.70 0.78
N VAL A 86 6.67 -5.71 0.98
CA VAL A 86 7.22 -4.88 -0.11
C VAL A 86 8.02 -5.71 -1.11
N TYR A 87 8.81 -6.66 -0.61
CA TYR A 87 9.57 -7.58 -1.46
C TYR A 87 8.67 -8.49 -2.31
N PHE A 88 7.62 -9.04 -1.70
CA PHE A 88 6.68 -9.92 -2.41
C PHE A 88 5.85 -9.16 -3.46
N MET A 89 5.30 -8.00 -3.08
CA MET A 89 4.50 -7.15 -3.97
C MET A 89 5.29 -6.53 -5.14
N LYS A 90 6.61 -6.58 -5.09
CA LYS A 90 7.50 -6.14 -6.17
C LYS A 90 8.03 -7.31 -7.01
N ASP A 91 7.51 -8.52 -6.87
CA ASP A 91 7.98 -9.73 -7.57
C ASP A 91 9.42 -10.14 -7.21
N GLY A 92 9.98 -9.66 -6.09
CA GLY A 92 11.35 -9.99 -5.69
C GLY A 92 11.58 -11.50 -5.50
N HIS A 93 10.56 -12.22 -5.03
CA HIS A 93 10.58 -13.68 -4.89
C HIS A 93 10.61 -14.43 -6.23
N ILE A 94 9.97 -13.89 -7.27
CA ILE A 94 10.04 -14.41 -8.63
C ILE A 94 11.44 -14.13 -9.21
N TRP A 95 11.99 -12.93 -9.01
CA TRP A 95 13.37 -12.63 -9.42
C TRP A 95 14.40 -13.56 -8.76
N ASP A 96 14.23 -13.85 -7.47
CA ASP A 96 15.12 -14.76 -6.74
C ASP A 96 14.98 -16.22 -7.21
N SER A 97 13.77 -16.70 -7.50
CA SER A 97 13.58 -18.05 -8.06
C SER A 97 14.17 -18.17 -9.46
N LEU A 98 14.03 -17.11 -10.26
CA LEU A 98 14.59 -17.01 -11.60
C LEU A 98 16.11 -17.04 -11.58
N THR A 99 16.75 -16.19 -10.79
CA THR A 99 18.23 -16.13 -10.73
C THR A 99 18.86 -17.43 -10.24
N LYS A 100 18.16 -18.19 -9.40
CA LYS A 100 18.57 -19.52 -8.93
C LYS A 100 18.30 -20.65 -9.93
N GLY A 101 17.63 -20.37 -11.06
CA GLY A 101 17.24 -21.38 -12.04
C GLY A 101 16.18 -22.37 -11.53
N ASN A 102 15.41 -22.00 -10.50
CA ASN A 102 14.37 -22.88 -9.95
C ASN A 102 13.04 -22.66 -10.69
N TYR A 103 12.86 -23.41 -11.78
CA TYR A 103 11.70 -23.30 -12.66
C TYR A 103 10.39 -23.72 -11.98
N GLN A 104 10.41 -24.74 -11.11
CA GLN A 104 9.21 -25.20 -10.41
C GLN A 104 8.67 -24.12 -9.46
N ASN A 105 9.54 -23.50 -8.67
CA ASN A 105 9.14 -22.40 -7.78
C ASN A 105 8.67 -21.19 -8.59
N THR A 106 9.35 -20.90 -9.71
CA THR A 106 8.96 -19.81 -10.61
C THR A 106 7.55 -20.02 -11.15
N ILE A 107 7.24 -21.21 -11.68
CA ILE A 107 5.90 -21.55 -12.18
C ILE A 107 4.84 -21.33 -11.08
N TYR A 108 5.08 -21.89 -9.89
CA TYR A 108 4.16 -21.73 -8.77
C TYR A 108 3.91 -20.25 -8.42
N PHE A 109 4.96 -19.43 -8.37
CA PHE A 109 4.80 -18.01 -8.08
C PHE A 109 4.08 -17.23 -9.19
N LEU A 110 4.23 -17.63 -10.47
CA LEU A 110 3.48 -17.03 -11.57
C LEU A 110 1.99 -17.42 -11.54
N GLU A 111 1.67 -18.67 -11.21
CA GLU A 111 0.28 -19.09 -11.00
C GLU A 111 -0.37 -18.32 -9.85
N LEU A 112 0.38 -18.15 -8.74
CA LEU A 112 -0.05 -17.34 -7.61
C LEU A 112 -0.25 -15.87 -8.00
N LEU A 113 0.65 -15.32 -8.83
CA LEU A 113 0.55 -13.95 -9.34
C LEU A 113 -0.71 -13.77 -10.20
N LEU A 114 -1.01 -14.71 -11.10
CA LEU A 114 -2.24 -14.71 -11.90
C LEU A 114 -3.49 -14.79 -11.01
N LYS A 115 -3.47 -15.66 -9.98
CA LYS A 115 -4.57 -15.78 -9.02
C LYS A 115 -4.77 -14.49 -8.20
N HIS A 116 -3.69 -13.89 -7.73
CA HIS A 116 -3.73 -12.60 -7.03
C HIS A 116 -4.31 -11.50 -7.93
N ASP A 117 -3.84 -11.43 -9.18
CA ASP A 117 -4.33 -10.48 -10.16
C ASP A 117 -5.85 -10.64 -10.42
N TRP A 118 -6.35 -11.88 -10.41
CA TRP A 118 -7.78 -12.20 -10.54
C TRP A 118 -8.61 -11.75 -9.33
N GLU A 119 -8.18 -12.06 -8.11
CA GLU A 119 -8.94 -11.64 -6.92
C GLU A 119 -8.91 -10.12 -6.77
N ARG A 120 -7.79 -9.48 -7.09
CA ARG A 120 -7.67 -8.02 -7.12
C ARG A 120 -8.66 -7.41 -8.11
N ARG A 121 -8.83 -8.00 -9.30
CA ARG A 121 -9.83 -7.56 -10.28
C ARG A 121 -11.26 -7.59 -9.76
N LYS A 122 -11.66 -8.69 -9.11
CA LYS A 122 -13.00 -8.77 -8.52
C LYS A 122 -13.19 -7.69 -7.47
N GLN A 123 -12.16 -7.43 -6.68
CA GLN A 123 -12.18 -6.38 -5.67
C GLN A 123 -12.29 -4.99 -6.30
N GLU A 124 -11.49 -4.67 -7.32
CA GLU A 124 -11.54 -3.42 -8.07
C GLU A 124 -12.93 -3.16 -8.69
N ALA A 125 -13.54 -4.19 -9.29
CA ALA A 125 -14.88 -4.10 -9.86
C ALA A 125 -15.95 -3.80 -8.80
N LYS A 126 -15.91 -4.51 -7.67
CA LYS A 126 -16.79 -4.24 -6.52
C LYS A 126 -16.58 -2.82 -5.99
N PHE A 127 -15.34 -2.39 -5.83
CA PHE A 127 -15.01 -1.05 -5.36
C PHE A 127 -15.53 0.06 -6.25
N GLN A 128 -15.51 -0.11 -7.57
CA GLN A 128 -15.99 0.94 -8.47
C GLN A 128 -17.48 1.25 -8.22
N TYR A 129 -18.30 0.20 -8.08
CA TYR A 129 -19.72 0.34 -7.77
C TYR A 129 -19.91 0.91 -6.36
N LEU A 130 -19.25 0.32 -5.36
CA LEU A 130 -19.39 0.77 -3.98
C LEU A 130 -18.92 2.22 -3.81
N ASN A 131 -17.79 2.62 -4.37
CA ASN A 131 -17.31 3.99 -4.26
C ASN A 131 -18.27 5.02 -4.86
N THR A 132 -18.98 4.64 -5.93
CA THR A 132 -20.02 5.49 -6.53
C THR A 132 -21.23 5.61 -5.60
N LEU A 133 -21.66 4.49 -5.02
CA LEU A 133 -22.77 4.47 -4.05
C LEU A 133 -22.44 5.30 -2.80
N SER A 134 -21.25 5.14 -2.23
CA SER A 134 -20.79 5.90 -1.06
C SER A 134 -20.82 7.40 -1.33
N TRP A 135 -20.39 7.84 -2.52
CA TRP A 135 -20.46 9.24 -2.90
C TRP A 135 -21.90 9.78 -3.02
N ILE A 136 -22.82 8.98 -3.57
CA ILE A 136 -24.25 9.33 -3.64
C ILE A 136 -24.85 9.48 -2.23
N VAL A 137 -24.57 8.51 -1.34
CA VAL A 137 -25.01 8.54 0.06
C VAL A 137 -24.44 9.78 0.76
N GLN A 138 -23.15 10.07 0.58
CA GLN A 138 -22.49 11.24 1.16
C GLN A 138 -23.14 12.56 0.70
N ILE A 139 -23.41 12.72 -0.61
CA ILE A 139 -24.09 13.92 -1.14
C ILE A 139 -25.48 14.06 -0.54
N PHE A 140 -26.25 12.98 -0.50
CA PHE A 140 -27.59 12.98 0.07
C PHE A 140 -27.57 13.44 1.54
N PHE A 141 -26.67 12.89 2.35
CA PHE A 141 -26.56 13.29 3.76
C PHE A 141 -25.98 14.68 3.97
N CYS A 142 -25.12 15.18 3.07
CA CYS A 142 -24.70 16.59 3.09
C CYS A 142 -25.88 17.52 2.83
N ALA A 143 -26.69 17.23 1.80
CA ALA A 143 -27.89 18.01 1.50
C ALA A 143 -28.91 17.95 2.66
N LEU A 144 -29.10 16.77 3.25
CA LEU A 144 -29.93 16.60 4.44
C LEU A 144 -29.41 17.42 5.61
N THR A 145 -28.10 17.43 5.87
CA THR A 145 -27.50 18.23 6.95
C THR A 145 -27.78 19.72 6.75
N VAL A 146 -27.61 20.23 5.51
CA VAL A 146 -27.91 21.64 5.18
C VAL A 146 -29.40 21.95 5.38
N TYR A 147 -30.29 21.04 4.99
CA TYR A 147 -31.73 21.20 5.21
C TYR A 147 -32.10 21.20 6.71
N LEU A 148 -31.48 20.35 7.52
CA LEU A 148 -31.66 20.33 8.97
C LEU A 148 -31.17 21.61 9.64
N VAL A 149 -30.06 22.19 9.16
CA VAL A 149 -29.60 23.51 9.62
C VAL A 149 -30.62 24.61 9.29
N TYR A 150 -31.22 24.57 8.10
CA TYR A 150 -32.29 25.49 7.72
C TYR A 150 -33.52 25.35 8.64
N LEU A 151 -33.97 24.12 8.90
CA LEU A 151 -35.09 23.87 9.80
C LEU A 151 -34.81 24.36 11.23
N LEU A 152 -33.62 24.05 11.74
CA LEU A 152 -33.16 24.51 13.04
C LEU A 152 -33.15 26.05 13.13
N SER A 153 -32.68 26.73 12.08
CA SER A 153 -32.68 28.20 12.03
C SER A 153 -34.07 28.81 11.88
N SER A 154 -35.03 28.07 11.32
CA SER A 154 -36.43 28.51 11.18
C SER A 154 -37.26 28.29 12.45
N ASP A 155 -36.77 27.44 13.35
CA ASP A 155 -37.37 27.23 14.66
C ASP A 155 -37.03 28.40 15.58
N SER A 156 -38.06 29.05 16.13
CA SER A 156 -37.96 30.29 16.91
C SER A 156 -37.64 30.07 18.38
N THR A 157 -37.30 28.85 18.78
CA THR A 157 -36.97 28.47 20.15
C THR A 157 -35.48 28.70 20.47
N ASP A 158 -35.15 29.95 20.82
CA ASP A 158 -33.78 30.31 21.22
C ASP A 158 -33.47 29.74 22.62
N SER A 159 -32.74 28.62 22.66
CA SER A 159 -32.36 27.90 23.87
C SER A 159 -30.94 27.39 23.74
N GLY A 160 -30.30 27.02 24.86
CA GLY A 160 -28.95 26.43 24.83
C GLY A 160 -28.84 25.20 23.92
N TRP A 161 -29.94 24.49 23.68
CA TRP A 161 -30.02 23.37 22.74
C TRP A 161 -29.74 23.78 21.29
N HIS A 162 -30.13 24.98 20.87
CA HIS A 162 -29.95 25.46 19.50
C HIS A 162 -28.45 25.56 19.14
N HIS A 163 -27.62 26.11 20.03
CA HIS A 163 -26.17 26.18 19.80
C HIS A 163 -25.50 24.81 19.77
N VAL A 164 -25.93 23.89 20.63
CA VAL A 164 -25.42 22.50 20.66
C VAL A 164 -25.80 21.76 19.37
N ALA A 165 -27.04 21.92 18.92
CA ALA A 165 -27.54 21.36 17.66
C ALA A 165 -26.77 21.88 16.44
N LEU A 166 -26.53 23.20 16.36
CA LEU A 166 -25.71 23.78 15.29
C LEU A 166 -24.28 23.24 15.30
N GLY A 167 -23.64 23.12 16.47
CA GLY A 167 -22.29 22.59 16.60
C GLY A 167 -22.18 21.12 16.13
N THR A 168 -23.16 20.29 16.50
CA THR A 168 -23.18 18.87 16.12
C THR A 168 -23.50 18.64 14.64
N LEU A 169 -24.39 19.45 14.04
CA LEU A 169 -24.63 19.44 12.59
C LEU A 169 -23.39 19.93 11.81
N SER A 170 -22.69 20.94 12.32
CA SER A 170 -21.43 21.43 11.73
C SER A 170 -20.35 20.35 11.74
N TYR A 171 -20.20 19.61 12.85
CA TYR A 171 -19.34 18.43 12.91
C TYR A 171 -19.72 17.39 11.85
N SER A 172 -21.01 17.10 11.71
CA SER A 172 -21.49 16.09 10.75
C SER A 172 -21.18 16.48 9.30
N LEU A 173 -21.40 17.74 8.94
CA LEU A 173 -21.08 18.27 7.62
C LEU A 173 -19.58 18.15 7.31
N LEU A 174 -18.72 18.54 8.25
CA LEU A 174 -17.27 18.42 8.11
C LEU A 174 -16.83 16.96 8.00
N ALA A 175 -17.40 16.07 8.81
CA ALA A 175 -17.09 14.65 8.78
C ALA A 175 -17.43 14.05 7.40
N PHE A 176 -18.62 14.33 6.85
CA PHE A 176 -18.96 13.90 5.50
C PHE A 176 -17.97 14.43 4.47
N MET A 177 -17.62 15.72 4.48
CA MET A 177 -16.65 16.28 3.52
C MET A 177 -15.28 15.60 3.60
N LEU A 178 -14.87 15.15 4.79
CA LEU A 178 -13.57 14.51 5.03
C LEU A 178 -13.55 12.99 4.76
N GLN A 179 -14.69 12.31 4.68
CA GLN A 179 -14.76 10.85 4.49
C GLN A 179 -13.92 10.36 3.31
N GLY A 180 -14.03 11.00 2.13
CA GLY A 180 -13.26 10.59 0.95
C GLY A 180 -11.75 10.68 1.14
N HIS A 181 -11.27 11.70 1.87
CA HIS A 181 -9.86 11.84 2.19
C HIS A 181 -9.39 10.76 3.18
N ILE A 182 -10.19 10.48 4.21
CA ILE A 182 -9.91 9.44 5.21
C ILE A 182 -9.84 8.06 4.56
N VAL A 183 -10.76 7.74 3.66
CA VAL A 183 -10.72 6.50 2.87
C VAL A 183 -9.41 6.38 2.09
N SER A 184 -8.95 7.47 1.48
CA SER A 184 -7.67 7.48 0.74
C SER A 184 -6.47 7.23 1.66
N ILE A 185 -6.45 7.84 2.84
CA ILE A 185 -5.40 7.61 3.85
C ILE A 185 -5.42 6.15 4.33
N LEU A 186 -6.61 5.61 4.61
CA LEU A 186 -6.76 4.21 5.05
C LEU A 186 -6.31 3.21 3.98
N LYS A 187 -6.50 3.52 2.69
CA LYS A 187 -6.01 2.70 1.56
C LYS A 187 -4.48 2.72 1.44
N THR A 188 -3.87 3.90 1.60
CA THR A 188 -2.44 4.08 1.39
C THR A 188 -1.60 3.63 2.58
N ASN A 189 -2.10 3.85 3.80
CA ASN A 189 -1.43 3.49 5.03
C ASN A 189 -2.41 2.85 6.02
N PRO A 190 -2.87 1.61 5.75
CA PRO A 190 -3.77 0.93 6.65
C PRO A 190 -3.08 0.73 8.01
N SER A 191 -3.67 1.27 9.07
CA SER A 191 -3.15 1.03 10.43
C SER A 191 -3.10 -0.47 10.70
N LYS A 192 -2.05 -0.92 11.37
CA LYS A 192 -1.96 -2.32 11.83
C LYS A 192 -2.83 -2.56 13.07
N ASN A 193 -3.20 -1.49 13.78
CA ASN A 193 -3.99 -1.57 14.99
C ASN A 193 -5.49 -1.54 14.65
N ASN A 194 -6.20 -2.61 15.00
CA ASN A 194 -7.63 -2.70 14.76
C ASN A 194 -8.42 -1.68 15.60
N SER A 195 -7.95 -1.29 16.78
CA SER A 195 -8.67 -0.31 17.62
C SER A 195 -8.68 1.09 16.99
N GLU A 196 -7.56 1.52 16.38
CA GLU A 196 -7.47 2.79 15.65
C GLU A 196 -8.43 2.84 14.46
N LYS A 197 -8.51 1.74 13.70
CA LYS A 197 -9.48 1.63 12.59
C LYS A 197 -10.92 1.78 13.07
N VAL A 198 -11.27 1.15 14.19
CA VAL A 198 -12.60 1.23 14.78
C VAL A 198 -12.91 2.65 15.27
N ILE A 199 -11.96 3.34 15.90
CA ILE A 199 -12.17 4.72 16.36
C ILE A 199 -12.40 5.67 15.18
N VAL A 200 -11.58 5.58 14.12
CA VAL A 200 -11.76 6.38 12.90
C VAL A 200 -13.10 6.08 12.24
N PHE A 201 -13.51 4.81 12.20
CA PHE A 201 -14.82 4.41 11.72
C PHE A 201 -15.95 5.04 12.53
N LEU A 202 -15.90 4.92 13.86
CA LEU A 202 -16.93 5.46 14.74
C LEU A 202 -17.04 6.99 14.60
N ALA A 203 -15.91 7.69 14.54
CA ALA A 203 -15.89 9.15 14.44
C ALA A 203 -16.43 9.65 13.09
N PHE A 204 -15.93 9.15 11.97
CA PHE A 204 -16.21 9.74 10.65
C PHE A 204 -17.32 9.04 9.86
N PHE A 205 -17.71 7.83 10.25
CA PHE A 205 -18.72 7.05 9.54
C PHE A 205 -19.91 6.65 10.40
N VAL A 206 -19.80 6.71 11.74
CA VAL A 206 -20.95 6.40 12.61
C VAL A 206 -21.59 7.65 13.17
N ALA A 207 -20.82 8.45 13.90
CA ALA A 207 -21.31 9.67 14.55
C ALA A 207 -22.08 10.63 13.60
N PRO A 208 -21.59 10.99 12.39
CA PRO A 208 -22.27 12.00 11.57
C PRO A 208 -23.65 11.54 11.04
N TYR A 209 -23.81 10.26 10.75
CA TYR A 209 -25.10 9.70 10.35
C TYR A 209 -26.06 9.62 11.53
N LEU A 210 -25.57 9.25 12.71
CA LEU A 210 -26.38 9.20 13.93
C LEU A 210 -26.89 10.59 14.32
N ILE A 211 -26.03 11.61 14.26
CA ILE A 211 -26.41 13.00 14.52
C ILE A 211 -27.50 13.45 13.55
N ASN A 212 -27.33 13.21 12.25
CA ASN A 212 -28.34 13.55 11.25
C ASN A 212 -29.67 12.83 11.51
N LEU A 213 -29.65 11.56 11.92
CA LEU A 213 -30.86 10.81 12.30
C LEU A 213 -31.57 11.48 13.48
N VAL A 214 -30.85 11.76 14.57
CA VAL A 214 -31.44 12.31 15.79
C VAL A 214 -32.06 13.67 15.49
N MET A 215 -31.34 14.52 14.76
CA MET A 215 -31.84 15.84 14.35
C MET A 215 -33.03 15.72 13.40
N ALA A 216 -33.01 14.78 12.46
CA ALA A 216 -34.15 14.58 11.58
C ALA A 216 -35.40 14.10 12.34
N ILE A 217 -35.28 13.24 13.35
CA ILE A 217 -36.42 12.81 14.19
C ILE A 217 -37.03 14.00 14.93
N VAL A 218 -36.19 14.94 15.42
CA VAL A 218 -36.65 16.10 16.17
C VAL A 218 -37.36 17.13 15.26
N TYR A 219 -36.79 17.42 14.09
CA TYR A 219 -37.23 18.55 13.25
C TYR A 219 -38.09 18.18 12.04
N ILE A 220 -38.16 16.90 11.66
CA ILE A 220 -38.90 16.45 10.47
C ILE A 220 -40.04 15.51 10.88
N ASN A 221 -41.28 16.01 10.85
CA ASN A 221 -42.51 15.21 11.07
C ASN A 221 -42.67 14.02 10.10
N PHE A 222 -41.98 14.04 8.94
CA PHE A 222 -42.00 12.95 7.96
C PHE A 222 -41.41 11.63 8.49
N LEU A 223 -40.59 11.66 9.55
CA LEU A 223 -39.99 10.47 10.16
C LEU A 223 -40.85 9.82 11.27
N ASN A 224 -42.14 10.15 11.36
CA ASN A 224 -43.07 9.52 12.31
C ASN A 224 -43.12 7.99 12.19
N ASN A 225 -42.79 7.42 11.02
CA ASN A 225 -42.59 5.98 10.84
C ASN A 225 -41.16 5.57 11.26
N LEU A 226 -40.93 5.58 12.58
CA LEU A 226 -39.65 5.30 13.25
C LEU A 226 -38.97 4.01 12.77
N SER A 227 -39.76 2.98 12.43
CA SER A 227 -39.29 1.69 11.92
C SER A 227 -38.58 1.77 10.56
N ILE A 228 -39.12 2.52 9.60
CA ILE A 228 -38.56 2.65 8.25
C ILE A 228 -37.23 3.41 8.31
N THR A 229 -37.17 4.45 9.15
CA THR A 229 -35.96 5.26 9.37
C THR A 229 -34.84 4.44 10.01
N ILE A 230 -35.15 3.62 11.04
CA ILE A 230 -34.18 2.73 11.68
C ILE A 230 -33.63 1.70 10.69
N ILE A 231 -34.50 1.08 9.87
CA ILE A 231 -34.09 0.07 8.88
C ILE A 231 -33.18 0.69 7.81
N GLY A 232 -33.53 1.88 7.32
CA GLY A 232 -32.71 2.61 6.33
C GLY A 232 -31.30 2.91 6.84
N LEU A 233 -31.15 3.35 8.09
CA LEU A 233 -29.84 3.63 8.69
C LEU A 233 -29.05 2.37 9.04
N LEU A 234 -29.69 1.30 9.49
CA LEU A 234 -29.02 0.01 9.63
C LEU A 234 -28.43 -0.45 8.29
N GLY A 235 -29.16 -0.24 7.18
CA GLY A 235 -28.66 -0.47 5.83
C GLY A 235 -27.41 0.34 5.50
N VAL A 236 -27.39 1.63 5.86
CA VAL A 236 -26.23 2.52 5.66
C VAL A 236 -25.04 2.08 6.52
N TYR A 237 -25.24 1.69 7.78
CA TYR A 237 -24.17 1.20 8.64
C TYR A 237 -23.57 -0.12 8.17
N VAL A 238 -24.42 -1.07 7.79
CA VAL A 238 -23.98 -2.36 7.23
C VAL A 238 -23.19 -2.13 5.95
N TYR A 239 -23.64 -1.19 5.10
CA TYR A 239 -22.96 -0.81 3.88
C TYR A 239 -21.59 -0.17 4.13
N GLU A 240 -21.49 0.82 5.01
CA GLU A 240 -20.22 1.51 5.32
C GLU A 240 -19.22 0.57 6.00
N PHE A 241 -19.69 -0.32 6.88
CA PHE A 241 -18.86 -1.37 7.46
C PHE A 241 -18.32 -2.32 6.39
N TYR A 242 -19.18 -2.75 5.45
CA TYR A 242 -18.76 -3.60 4.33
C TYR A 242 -17.75 -2.88 3.42
N TYR A 243 -17.97 -1.60 3.14
CA TYR A 243 -17.08 -0.77 2.32
C TYR A 243 -15.68 -0.68 2.94
N LEU A 244 -15.58 -0.47 4.25
CA LEU A 244 -14.30 -0.40 4.97
C LEU A 244 -13.61 -1.75 5.13
N GLN A 245 -14.38 -2.82 5.31
CA GLN A 245 -13.82 -4.17 5.30
C GLN A 245 -13.21 -4.50 3.93
N LEU A 246 -13.83 -4.02 2.85
CA LEU A 246 -13.28 -4.16 1.49
C LEU A 246 -11.98 -3.37 1.33
N ILE A 247 -11.86 -2.19 1.96
CA ILE A 247 -10.66 -1.32 1.98
C ILE A 247 -9.47 -1.99 2.66
N SER A 248 -9.70 -2.87 3.64
CA SER A 248 -8.61 -3.64 4.25
C SER A 248 -7.99 -4.54 3.18
N ASN A 249 -6.68 -4.39 2.92
CA ASN A 249 -5.88 -5.02 1.84
C ASN A 249 -5.78 -6.57 1.89
N ARG A 250 -6.89 -7.29 2.13
CA ARG A 250 -6.93 -8.73 2.34
C ARG A 250 -6.35 -9.52 1.17
N VAL A 251 -6.60 -9.08 -0.06
CA VAL A 251 -6.07 -9.77 -1.27
C VAL A 251 -4.54 -9.73 -1.36
N GLU A 252 -3.91 -8.64 -0.91
CA GLU A 252 -2.45 -8.55 -0.83
C GLU A 252 -1.91 -9.40 0.32
N GLU A 253 -2.62 -9.44 1.45
CA GLU A 253 -2.26 -10.24 2.61
C GLU A 253 -2.33 -11.75 2.30
N ASP A 254 -3.42 -12.20 1.67
CA ASP A 254 -3.61 -13.59 1.25
C ASP A 254 -2.49 -14.04 0.28
N TYR A 255 -2.10 -13.15 -0.65
CA TYR A 255 -0.99 -13.41 -1.58
C TYR A 255 0.36 -13.54 -0.86
N VAL A 256 0.69 -12.60 0.02
CA VAL A 256 1.91 -12.65 0.84
C VAL A 256 1.94 -13.89 1.71
N GLU A 257 0.85 -14.20 2.39
CA GLU A 257 0.74 -15.35 3.27
C GLU A 257 0.93 -16.67 2.51
N ALA A 258 0.39 -16.78 1.29
CA ALA A 258 0.59 -17.96 0.45
C ALA A 258 2.06 -18.17 0.07
N ILE A 259 2.79 -17.09 -0.28
CA ILE A 259 4.23 -17.16 -0.57
C ILE A 259 5.01 -17.56 0.68
N GLU A 260 4.72 -16.94 1.82
CA GLU A 260 5.38 -17.26 3.10
C GLU A 260 5.15 -18.71 3.51
N LYS A 261 3.93 -19.23 3.36
CA LYS A 261 3.60 -20.64 3.60
C LYS A 261 4.39 -21.56 2.66
N PHE A 262 4.46 -21.24 1.38
CA PHE A 262 5.23 -22.02 0.42
C PHE A 262 6.72 -22.09 0.80
N GLN A 263 7.34 -20.95 1.11
CA GLN A 263 8.74 -20.88 1.53
C GLN A 263 9.00 -21.65 2.83
N LYS A 264 8.06 -21.59 3.79
CA LYS A 264 8.13 -22.31 5.06
C LYS A 264 7.98 -23.82 4.91
N ASN A 265 7.15 -24.27 3.98
CA ASN A 265 6.95 -25.70 3.71
C ASN A 265 8.16 -26.34 3.01
N PHE A 266 8.90 -25.57 2.21
CA PHE A 266 10.11 -26.03 1.53
C PHE A 266 11.35 -26.11 2.44
N SER A 267 11.32 -25.45 3.60
CA SER A 267 12.40 -25.43 4.58
C SER A 267 12.01 -26.31 5.78
N THR A 268 12.89 -27.18 6.27
CA THR A 268 12.59 -27.97 7.49
C THR A 268 12.23 -27.02 8.62
N ARG A 269 11.24 -27.36 9.47
CA ARG A 269 10.67 -26.45 10.49
C ARG A 269 11.73 -25.76 11.38
N LYS A 270 12.89 -26.40 11.59
CA LYS A 270 14.04 -25.84 12.33
C LYS A 270 14.91 -24.91 11.47
N SER A 271 15.19 -25.26 10.20
CA SER A 271 15.88 -24.39 9.25
C SER A 271 15.05 -23.13 8.97
N SER A 272 13.74 -23.29 8.74
CA SER A 272 12.84 -22.18 8.40
C SER A 272 12.78 -21.11 9.51
N ILE A 273 12.79 -21.51 10.79
CA ILE A 273 12.83 -20.57 11.91
C ILE A 273 14.17 -19.80 11.96
N ILE A 274 15.29 -20.50 11.72
CA ILE A 274 16.63 -19.88 11.70
C ILE A 274 16.75 -18.93 10.51
N ASP A 275 16.28 -19.34 9.33
CA ASP A 275 16.31 -18.56 8.09
C ASP A 275 15.41 -17.32 8.18
N VAL A 276 14.22 -17.44 8.79
CA VAL A 276 13.32 -16.30 9.06
C VAL A 276 13.95 -15.33 10.06
N LYS A 277 14.56 -15.83 11.14
CA LYS A 277 15.25 -14.98 12.12
C LYS A 277 16.46 -14.27 11.50
N SER A 278 17.23 -14.99 10.68
CA SER A 278 18.39 -14.45 9.96
C SER A 278 17.99 -13.37 8.95
N THR A 279 16.98 -13.64 8.12
CA THR A 279 16.47 -12.65 7.14
C THR A 279 15.88 -11.42 7.81
N LYS A 280 15.15 -11.58 8.92
CA LYS A 280 14.67 -10.45 9.73
C LYS A 280 15.82 -9.60 10.27
N LEU A 281 16.83 -10.24 10.86
CA LEU A 281 18.02 -9.54 11.38
C LEU A 281 18.76 -8.80 10.25
N ASN A 282 18.91 -9.42 9.09
CA ASN A 282 19.56 -8.82 7.93
C ASN A 282 18.78 -7.60 7.41
N ASN A 283 17.45 -7.70 7.32
CA ASN A 283 16.60 -6.58 6.94
C ASN A 283 16.68 -5.43 7.95
N ASP A 284 16.71 -5.75 9.25
CA ASP A 284 16.88 -4.75 10.31
C ASP A 284 18.25 -4.07 10.21
N ILE A 285 19.31 -4.83 9.93
CA ILE A 285 20.64 -4.29 9.64
C ILE A 285 20.57 -3.35 8.44
N ILE A 286 20.02 -3.76 7.30
CA ILE A 286 19.89 -2.90 6.10
C ILE A 286 19.05 -1.65 6.40
N ARG A 287 18.01 -1.75 7.22
CA ARG A 287 17.18 -0.60 7.61
C ARG A 287 17.93 0.35 8.55
N LEU A 288 18.73 -0.19 9.47
CA LEU A 288 19.56 0.60 10.37
C LEU A 288 20.73 1.23 9.62
N GLU A 289 21.39 0.48 8.76
CA GLU A 289 22.43 0.97 7.84
C GLU A 289 21.85 2.06 6.94
N SER A 290 20.72 1.84 6.28
CA SER A 290 20.09 2.91 5.51
C SER A 290 19.69 4.09 6.40
N LYS A 291 19.27 3.96 7.66
CA LYS A 291 19.02 5.13 8.52
C LYS A 291 20.31 5.86 8.95
N VAL A 292 21.35 5.12 9.29
CA VAL A 292 22.67 5.65 9.65
C VAL A 292 23.31 6.34 8.44
N TYR A 293 23.25 5.70 7.28
CA TYR A 293 23.89 6.12 6.04
C TYR A 293 23.00 6.94 5.10
N SER A 294 21.67 7.03 5.31
CA SER A 294 20.76 7.87 4.48
C SER A 294 20.93 9.37 4.75
N TYR A 295 21.45 9.75 5.92
CA TYR A 295 21.94 11.11 6.15
C TYR A 295 23.31 11.36 5.48
N GLU A 296 24.01 10.29 5.11
CA GLU A 296 25.41 10.27 4.66
C GLU A 296 25.57 10.05 3.15
N ASN A 297 24.48 10.04 2.37
CA ASN A 297 24.54 9.98 0.91
C ASN A 297 24.89 11.31 0.21
N ARG A 298 25.41 12.31 0.96
CA ARG A 298 26.14 13.45 0.38
C ARG A 298 27.66 13.36 0.52
N LYS A 299 28.18 12.44 1.33
CA LYS A 299 29.62 12.23 1.52
C LYS A 299 29.84 10.78 1.92
N VAL A 300 30.14 9.93 0.94
CA VAL A 300 31.00 8.77 1.22
C VAL A 300 32.22 9.34 1.94
N ASP A 301 32.30 9.12 3.25
CA ASP A 301 33.29 9.74 4.11
C ASP A 301 34.64 9.04 3.88
N LEU A 302 35.28 9.42 2.77
CA LEU A 302 36.61 9.03 2.34
C LEU A 302 37.57 9.08 3.54
N GLU A 303 37.37 10.05 4.42
CA GLU A 303 38.16 10.27 5.62
C GLU A 303 38.03 9.11 6.64
N LEU A 304 36.84 8.54 6.83
CA LEU A 304 36.62 7.39 7.70
C LEU A 304 37.22 6.10 7.11
N LEU A 305 37.02 5.88 5.80
CA LEU A 305 37.61 4.75 5.07
C LEU A 305 39.14 4.85 5.01
N GLU A 306 39.69 6.04 4.81
CA GLU A 306 41.12 6.32 4.93
C GLU A 306 41.63 6.06 6.34
N LYS A 307 40.88 6.49 7.37
CA LYS A 307 41.24 6.24 8.78
C LYS A 307 41.26 4.74 9.08
N LYS A 308 40.30 3.96 8.56
CA LYS A 308 40.25 2.49 8.67
C LYS A 308 41.41 1.84 7.92
N ARG A 309 41.70 2.26 6.67
CA ARG A 309 42.84 1.81 5.85
C ARG A 309 44.18 2.10 6.56
N ARG A 310 44.36 3.30 7.13
CA ARG A 310 45.55 3.71 7.91
C ARG A 310 45.72 2.85 9.17
N LYS A 311 44.64 2.55 9.91
CA LYS A 311 44.67 1.66 11.09
C LYS A 311 45.07 0.23 10.72
N LEU A 312 44.50 -0.33 9.65
CA LEU A 312 44.82 -1.69 9.19
C LEU A 312 46.27 -1.81 8.72
N ARG A 313 46.79 -0.81 7.97
CA ARG A 313 48.22 -0.74 7.61
C ARG A 313 49.14 -0.78 8.83
N LYS A 314 48.83 -0.01 9.87
CA LYS A 314 49.61 -0.03 11.13
C LYS A 314 49.57 -1.39 11.82
N LYS A 315 48.41 -2.07 11.82
CA LYS A 315 48.27 -3.43 12.39
C LYS A 315 49.08 -4.46 11.60
N LEU A 316 49.08 -4.39 10.27
CA LEU A 316 49.85 -5.28 9.40
C LEU A 316 51.36 -5.16 9.62
N ILE A 317 51.87 -3.92 9.72
CA ILE A 317 53.28 -3.66 10.04
C ILE A 317 53.64 -4.18 11.44
N ARG A 318 52.75 -3.99 12.43
CA ARG A 318 52.96 -4.49 13.80
C ARG A 318 52.89 -6.02 13.88
N LYS A 319 52.11 -6.69 13.02
CA LYS A 319 52.04 -8.16 12.98
C LYS A 319 53.38 -8.79 12.55
N GLY A 320 54.17 -8.09 11.74
CA GLY A 320 55.54 -8.47 11.38
C GLY A 320 56.63 -8.00 12.35
N GLN A 321 56.26 -7.36 13.47
CA GLN A 321 57.21 -6.87 14.47
C GLN A 321 57.62 -8.03 15.38
N PRO A 322 58.91 -8.40 15.45
CA PRO A 322 59.37 -9.43 16.38
C PRO A 322 59.19 -8.95 17.83
N ASN A 323 59.06 -9.86 18.79
CA ASN A 323 58.90 -9.47 20.20
C ASN A 323 60.23 -8.94 20.76
N ILE A 324 60.23 -7.73 21.34
CA ILE A 324 61.42 -7.07 21.90
C ILE A 324 62.09 -7.93 22.98
N PHE A 325 61.30 -8.59 23.82
CA PHE A 325 61.80 -9.37 24.95
C PHE A 325 62.34 -10.74 24.53
N ARG A 326 61.88 -11.29 23.39
CA ARG A 326 62.36 -12.60 22.89
C ARG A 326 63.50 -12.46 21.89
N HIS A 327 63.53 -11.40 21.07
CA HIS A 327 64.52 -11.22 20.01
C HIS A 327 64.95 -9.74 19.85
N PRO A 328 65.73 -9.19 20.80
CA PRO A 328 66.07 -7.77 20.84
C PRO A 328 66.85 -7.28 19.61
N ILE A 329 67.78 -8.10 19.08
CA ILE A 329 68.56 -7.77 17.88
C ILE A 329 67.67 -7.68 16.63
N ARG A 330 66.72 -8.62 16.47
CA ARG A 330 65.77 -8.62 15.33
C ARG A 330 64.78 -7.46 15.45
N PHE A 331 64.38 -7.10 16.67
CA PHE A 331 63.56 -5.93 16.94
C PHE A 331 64.26 -4.63 16.53
N TYR A 332 65.53 -4.47 16.90
CA TYR A 332 66.29 -3.28 16.56
C TYR A 332 66.53 -3.16 15.04
N ARG A 333 66.81 -4.28 14.35
CA ARG A 333 66.88 -4.32 12.88
C ARG A 333 65.53 -4.00 12.22
N PHE A 334 64.42 -4.48 12.78
CA PHE A 334 63.07 -4.14 12.32
C PHE A 334 62.80 -2.63 12.43
N LEU A 335 63.19 -2.00 13.54
CA LEU A 335 63.06 -0.54 13.72
C LEU A 335 63.88 0.24 12.68
N LYS A 336 65.13 -0.16 12.44
CA LYS A 336 66.01 0.47 11.42
C LYS A 336 65.42 0.36 10.00
N ASN A 337 64.74 -0.74 9.69
CA ASN A 337 64.16 -1.02 8.37
C ASN A 337 62.66 -0.71 8.23
N LYS A 338 62.03 -0.11 9.25
CA LYS A 338 60.57 0.12 9.32
C LYS A 338 60.01 0.91 8.12
N LYS A 339 60.77 1.90 7.62
CA LYS A 339 60.41 2.67 6.41
C LYS A 339 60.35 1.79 5.16
N ARG A 340 61.28 0.84 4.99
CA ARG A 340 61.33 -0.09 3.85
C ARG A 340 60.17 -1.09 3.90
N ILE A 341 59.86 -1.62 5.08
CA ILE A 341 58.73 -2.54 5.30
C ILE A 341 57.39 -1.85 5.00
N SER A 342 57.23 -0.59 5.44
CA SER A 342 56.03 0.20 5.11
C SER A 342 55.85 0.42 3.60
N LYS A 343 56.94 0.60 2.84
CA LYS A 343 56.89 0.74 1.37
C LYS A 343 56.49 -0.58 0.69
N ILE A 344 56.92 -1.73 1.20
CA ILE A 344 56.53 -3.05 0.67
C ILE A 344 55.04 -3.32 0.90
N VAL A 345 54.54 -3.04 2.11
CA VAL A 345 53.10 -3.16 2.42
C VAL A 345 52.24 -2.23 1.55
N LEU A 346 52.78 -1.07 1.17
CA LEU A 346 52.12 -0.15 0.23
C LEU A 346 52.01 -0.72 -1.19
N ARG A 347 53.03 -1.43 -1.68
CA ARG A 347 53.04 -2.09 -3.01
C ARG A 347 52.19 -3.35 -3.10
N ILE A 348 51.84 -3.97 -1.98
CA ILE A 348 50.96 -5.16 -1.94
C ILE A 348 49.48 -4.76 -1.98
N LEU A 349 49.18 -3.50 -1.61
CA LEU A 349 47.81 -2.98 -1.44
C LEU A 349 47.36 -2.03 -2.57
N ASN A 350 48.22 -1.82 -3.56
CA ASN A 350 47.97 -1.13 -4.82
C ASN A 350 48.38 -2.10 -5.92
#